data_AF-A0A1M3E9Y2-F1
#
_entry.id   AF-A0A1M3E9Y2-F1
#
_cell.length_a   1.000
_cell.length_b   1.000
_cell.length_c   1.000
_cell.angle_alpha   90.00
_cell.angle_beta   90.00
_cell.angle_gamma   90.00
#
_symmetry.space_group_name_H-M   'P 1'
#
loop_
_entity.id
_entity.type
_entity.pdbx_description
1 polymer ?
#
loop_
_entity_poly.entity_id
_entity_poly.type
_entity_poly.pdbx_seq_one_letter_code
_entity_poly.pdbx_strand_id
1 'polypeptide(L)'
;MNTNNLILKITQTQVWYNEHEFIPIEHTDIPYLHLKFKTNRDIFWLTEMTGFNKEYGRLSLVVLDYDYGQRTEFKNRRPNSEVKFLLFGRFDWNRLEPLVYYHHKIMFKDRLLNADENPYARMREQAIKDVQQSKQMPYEDFVPSEQAVQSDNYSVPQNIEFSEEFDVELENCIFSSGYVECVVYIRRLSGTFGLNVYNESILEEFESVKSWFARKLGKSTFRVVAKFTSNDSGGIEYEATCEDFEKIDSEFIDGVKIFRTQSLVKAVRDETDNKVLFTSQNLYDSIGETEGSEFQHTEKEIIDVLMKIDGVRNQAELKYLADSRQSLNHRIRFTTQPHFGFLFTVEGNMANHFVWELLESHATYIWTMARAEEDTVEMQWEKVSTEIGEIIAIGREAYKRAYKDFQSNRKFSFNAIRHRLQESSSADAYSKWLASINQILR
;
A
#
# COMPACT_ATOMS: atom_id res chain seq x y z
N MET A 1 -4.35 26.92 39.48
CA MET A 1 -3.53 26.40 38.36
C MET A 1 -4.32 26.65 37.09
N ASN A 2 -4.01 27.74 36.37
CA ASN A 2 -4.73 28.10 35.14
C ASN A 2 -4.23 27.19 34.01
N THR A 3 -4.97 26.13 33.70
CA THR A 3 -4.64 25.27 32.57
C THR A 3 -5.12 25.93 31.29
N ASN A 4 -4.18 26.55 30.55
CA ASN A 4 -4.35 27.13 29.21
C ASN A 4 -4.61 26.08 28.11
N ASN A 5 -5.08 24.89 28.49
CA ASN A 5 -5.27 23.77 27.57
C ASN A 5 -6.69 23.79 27.01
N LEU A 6 -6.82 23.46 25.73
CA LEU A 6 -8.07 23.41 24.99
C LEU A 6 -8.17 22.07 24.26
N ILE A 7 -9.32 21.41 24.39
CA ILE A 7 -9.63 20.19 23.65
C ILE A 7 -10.45 20.58 22.43
N LEU A 8 -10.00 20.16 21.25
CA LEU A 8 -10.66 20.43 19.98
C LEU A 8 -11.06 19.13 19.31
N LYS A 9 -12.30 19.04 18.81
CA LYS A 9 -12.69 17.92 17.95
C LYS A 9 -12.49 18.30 16.48
N ILE A 10 -11.72 17.49 15.77
CA ILE A 10 -11.38 17.74 14.36
C ILE A 10 -12.23 16.85 13.46
N THR A 11 -12.81 17.46 12.43
CA THR A 11 -13.59 16.78 11.38
C THR A 11 -13.09 17.22 10.00
N GLN A 12 -13.67 16.70 8.93
CA GLN A 12 -13.27 17.08 7.56
C GLN A 12 -13.44 18.57 7.25
N THR A 13 -14.45 19.19 7.83
CA THR A 13 -14.92 20.53 7.43
C THR A 13 -14.92 21.51 8.60
N GLN A 14 -14.80 21.02 9.82
CA GLN A 14 -15.01 21.82 11.04
C GLN A 14 -14.05 21.42 12.15
N VAL A 15 -13.63 22.42 12.94
CA VAL A 15 -12.92 22.26 14.20
C VAL A 15 -13.84 22.75 15.32
N TRP A 16 -14.21 21.84 16.22
CA TRP A 16 -15.21 22.08 17.26
C TRP A 16 -14.54 22.38 18.60
N TYR A 17 -15.03 23.40 19.30
CA TYR A 17 -14.65 23.74 20.68
C TYR A 17 -15.44 22.95 21.71
N ASN A 18 -16.69 22.63 21.38
CA ASN A 18 -17.64 21.87 22.19
C ASN A 18 -18.71 21.26 21.25
N GLU A 19 -19.82 20.74 21.79
CA GLU A 19 -20.88 20.12 20.99
C GLU A 19 -21.71 21.11 20.15
N HIS A 20 -21.52 22.42 20.32
CA HIS A 20 -22.37 23.46 19.71
C HIS A 20 -21.58 24.56 18.97
N GLU A 21 -20.32 24.78 19.32
CA GLU A 21 -19.48 25.82 18.74
C GLU A 21 -18.35 25.21 17.92
N PHE A 22 -18.26 25.62 16.66
CA PHE A 22 -17.21 25.22 15.74
C PHE A 22 -16.70 26.40 14.93
N ILE A 23 -15.51 26.22 14.39
CA ILE A 23 -14.94 27.06 13.35
C ILE A 23 -14.76 26.22 12.08
N PRO A 24 -15.10 26.75 10.88
CA PRO A 24 -14.79 26.06 9.63
C PRO A 24 -13.30 25.74 9.53
N ILE A 25 -12.96 24.58 8.95
CA ILE A 25 -11.56 24.16 8.81
C ILE A 25 -10.75 25.12 7.93
N GLU A 26 -11.41 25.80 6.99
CA GLU A 26 -10.88 26.88 6.15
C GLU A 26 -10.45 28.12 6.95
N HIS A 27 -10.95 28.28 8.18
CA HIS A 27 -10.52 29.31 9.12
C HIS A 27 -9.48 28.76 10.12
N THR A 28 -8.74 27.74 9.69
CA THR A 28 -7.59 27.22 10.40
C THR A 28 -6.42 27.14 9.46
N ASP A 29 -5.24 26.89 10.03
CA ASP A 29 -4.03 26.69 9.26
C ASP A 29 -3.72 25.20 9.01
N ILE A 30 -4.70 24.32 9.25
CA ILE A 30 -4.69 22.92 8.83
C ILE A 30 -4.76 22.87 7.28
N PRO A 31 -3.91 22.09 6.61
CA PRO A 31 -3.86 22.03 5.14
C PRO A 31 -5.02 21.20 4.55
N TYR A 32 -6.27 21.57 4.83
CA TYR A 32 -7.50 20.80 4.54
C TYR A 32 -7.76 20.50 3.05
N LEU A 33 -7.15 21.25 2.13
CA LEU A 33 -7.18 20.97 0.69
C LEU A 33 -6.30 19.76 0.32
N HIS A 34 -5.28 19.50 1.13
CA HIS A 34 -4.22 18.53 0.89
C HIS A 34 -4.14 17.49 2.00
N LEU A 35 -5.08 17.47 2.94
CA LEU A 35 -5.09 16.58 4.10
C LEU A 35 -6.54 16.29 4.49
N LYS A 36 -6.87 15.00 4.62
CA LYS A 36 -8.20 14.52 5.03
C LYS A 36 -8.10 13.51 6.16
N PHE A 37 -8.88 13.74 7.21
CA PHE A 37 -8.86 12.93 8.44
C PHE A 37 -9.66 11.62 8.32
N LYS A 38 -9.28 10.55 9.02
CA LYS A 38 -10.09 9.32 9.06
C LYS A 38 -11.49 9.63 9.61
N THR A 39 -12.53 9.08 8.98
CA THR A 39 -13.95 9.31 9.36
C THR A 39 -14.56 8.18 10.19
N ASN A 40 -13.85 7.06 10.35
CA ASN A 40 -14.30 5.90 11.12
C ASN A 40 -14.19 6.08 12.64
N ARG A 41 -13.61 7.20 13.10
CA ARG A 41 -13.53 7.57 14.52
C ARG A 41 -13.50 9.08 14.70
N ASP A 42 -13.95 9.55 15.86
CA ASP A 42 -13.79 10.94 16.27
C ASP A 42 -12.34 11.22 16.66
N ILE A 43 -11.80 12.35 16.20
CA ILE A 43 -10.43 12.80 16.48
C ILE A 43 -10.50 14.00 17.42
N PHE A 44 -9.79 13.91 18.54
CA PHE A 44 -9.70 14.97 19.53
C PHE A 44 -8.25 15.38 19.73
N TRP A 45 -7.97 16.68 19.65
CA TRP A 45 -6.66 17.25 19.89
C TRP A 45 -6.63 17.93 21.25
N LEU A 46 -5.63 17.63 22.05
CA LEU A 46 -5.26 18.44 23.21
C LEU A 46 -4.28 19.50 22.76
N THR A 47 -4.64 20.76 22.98
CA THR A 47 -3.86 21.91 22.55
C THR A 47 -3.56 22.84 23.71
N GLU A 48 -2.49 23.61 23.61
CA GLU A 48 -2.12 24.65 24.56
C GLU A 48 -2.24 26.02 23.89
N MET A 49 -2.90 26.98 24.56
CA MET A 49 -3.02 28.36 24.10
C MET A 49 -1.71 29.10 24.32
N THR A 50 -1.06 29.53 23.23
CA THR A 50 0.21 30.27 23.26
C THR A 50 0.03 31.78 23.10
N GLY A 51 -1.10 32.24 22.55
CA GLY A 51 -1.42 33.65 22.45
C GLY A 51 -2.77 33.94 21.80
N PHE A 52 -3.34 35.12 22.07
CA PHE A 52 -4.57 35.57 21.43
C PHE A 52 -4.45 37.01 20.95
N ASN A 53 -4.69 37.24 19.66
CA ASN A 53 -4.75 38.58 19.08
C ASN A 53 -6.21 39.05 18.99
N LYS A 54 -6.58 39.98 19.87
CA LYS A 54 -7.93 40.55 19.97
C LYS A 54 -8.37 41.34 18.74
N GLU A 55 -7.44 42.00 18.05
CA GLU A 55 -7.75 42.86 16.90
C GLU A 55 -8.23 42.02 15.71
N TYR A 56 -7.60 40.87 15.48
CA TYR A 56 -7.90 39.98 14.36
C TYR A 56 -8.70 38.73 14.74
N GLY A 57 -9.00 38.54 16.03
CA GLY A 57 -9.67 37.34 16.54
C GLY A 57 -8.88 36.05 16.31
N ARG A 58 -7.54 36.12 16.28
CA ARG A 58 -6.65 34.98 15.99
C ARG A 58 -6.17 34.31 17.27
N LEU A 59 -6.41 33.01 17.40
CA LEU A 59 -5.95 32.21 18.52
C LEU A 59 -4.80 31.30 18.09
N SER A 60 -3.63 31.49 18.71
CA SER A 60 -2.45 30.65 18.50
C SER A 60 -2.45 29.49 19.48
N LEU A 61 -2.24 28.30 18.95
CA LEU A 61 -2.30 27.01 19.63
C LEU A 61 -1.06 26.19 19.29
N VAL A 62 -0.65 25.30 20.19
CA VAL A 62 0.27 24.21 19.90
C VAL A 62 -0.43 22.89 20.23
N VAL A 63 -0.33 21.90 19.36
CA VAL A 63 -0.93 20.58 19.58
C VAL A 63 0.02 19.75 20.46
N LEU A 64 -0.46 19.35 21.63
CA LEU A 64 0.28 18.51 22.57
C LEU A 64 0.03 17.01 22.31
N ASP A 65 -1.23 16.68 22.01
CA ASP A 65 -1.68 15.33 21.70
C ASP A 65 -2.70 15.37 20.55
N TYR A 66 -2.44 14.60 19.51
CA TYR A 66 -3.27 14.55 18.30
C TYR A 66 -4.40 13.50 18.40
N ASP A 67 -4.39 12.61 19.39
CA ASP A 67 -5.38 11.53 19.55
C ASP A 67 -5.83 11.41 21.02
N TYR A 68 -6.28 12.53 21.58
CA TYR A 68 -6.60 12.66 22.99
C TYR A 68 -7.88 11.88 23.37
N GLY A 69 -7.71 10.78 24.11
CA GLY A 69 -8.79 9.83 24.41
C GLY A 69 -9.83 10.30 25.46
N GLN A 70 -9.57 11.35 26.24
CA GLN A 70 -10.47 11.77 27.32
C GLN A 70 -11.55 12.76 26.85
N ARG A 71 -12.80 12.28 26.78
CA ARG A 71 -13.95 12.99 26.17
C ARG A 71 -14.80 13.81 27.14
N THR A 72 -14.63 13.62 28.45
CA THR A 72 -15.51 14.19 29.49
C THR A 72 -15.37 15.70 29.65
N GLU A 73 -14.21 16.27 29.29
CA GLU A 73 -13.92 17.70 29.46
C GLU A 73 -14.32 18.57 28.25
N PHE A 74 -14.72 17.95 27.12
CA PHE A 74 -15.08 18.64 25.88
C PHE A 74 -16.44 19.38 25.97
N LYS A 75 -17.35 18.93 26.84
CA LYS A 75 -18.76 19.37 26.80
C LYS A 75 -19.03 20.79 27.33
N ASN A 76 -18.13 21.39 28.11
CA ASN A 76 -18.48 22.52 28.99
C ASN A 76 -17.57 23.76 28.87
N ARG A 77 -16.85 23.96 27.76
CA ARG A 77 -16.00 25.16 27.58
C ARG A 77 -16.53 26.05 26.47
N ARG A 78 -16.70 27.35 26.76
CA ARG A 78 -17.00 28.40 25.78
C ARG A 78 -15.82 29.36 25.65
N PRO A 79 -15.48 29.84 24.45
CA PRO A 79 -14.49 30.89 24.27
C PRO A 79 -14.92 32.17 25.02
N ASN A 80 -14.04 32.74 25.83
CA ASN A 80 -14.29 34.03 26.50
C ASN A 80 -14.22 35.23 25.54
N SER A 81 -13.85 35.01 24.29
CA SER A 81 -13.67 36.03 23.26
C SER A 81 -13.96 35.42 21.89
N GLU A 82 -14.44 36.23 20.95
CA GLU A 82 -14.76 35.78 19.58
C GLU A 82 -13.48 35.33 18.86
N VAL A 83 -13.39 34.04 18.50
CA VAL A 83 -12.27 33.47 17.74
C VAL A 83 -12.68 33.32 16.28
N LYS A 84 -12.00 34.04 15.40
CA LYS A 84 -12.24 34.05 13.95
C LYS A 84 -11.29 33.17 13.15
N PHE A 85 -10.14 32.81 13.72
CA PHE A 85 -9.15 31.95 13.07
C PHE A 85 -8.27 31.21 14.09
N LEU A 86 -7.95 29.94 13.80
CA LEU A 86 -7.03 29.12 14.61
C LEU A 86 -5.68 28.94 13.91
N LEU A 87 -4.59 29.15 14.66
CA LEU A 87 -3.22 28.98 14.17
C LEU A 87 -2.48 27.93 15.01
N PHE A 88 -2.27 26.73 14.47
CA PHE A 88 -1.58 25.61 15.12
C PHE A 88 -0.06 25.62 14.90
N GLY A 89 0.43 26.32 13.86
CA GLY A 89 1.86 26.39 13.57
C GLY A 89 2.36 25.19 12.77
N ARG A 90 3.40 24.50 13.29
CA ARG A 90 3.96 23.29 12.68
C ARG A 90 3.38 22.03 13.32
N PHE A 91 3.13 21.01 12.51
CA PHE A 91 2.56 19.74 12.94
C PHE A 91 3.62 18.63 13.03
N ASP A 92 3.52 17.76 14.03
CA ASP A 92 4.39 16.57 14.14
C ASP A 92 3.87 15.47 13.20
N TRP A 93 4.60 15.20 12.12
CA TRP A 93 4.13 14.29 11.07
C TRP A 93 3.86 12.88 11.60
N ASN A 94 4.78 12.34 12.41
CA ASN A 94 4.69 10.98 12.94
C ASN A 94 3.46 10.77 13.84
N ARG A 95 2.90 11.85 14.42
CA ARG A 95 1.68 11.81 15.24
C ARG A 95 0.42 12.15 14.45
N LEU A 96 0.54 12.95 13.40
CA LEU A 96 -0.58 13.37 12.55
C LEU A 96 -0.93 12.33 11.49
N GLU A 97 0.07 11.71 10.86
CA GLU A 97 -0.07 10.73 9.77
C GLU A 97 -1.04 9.58 10.10
N PRO A 98 -1.00 8.96 11.31
CA PRO A 98 -1.92 7.88 11.64
C PRO A 98 -3.41 8.29 11.66
N LEU A 99 -3.70 9.59 11.72
CA LEU A 99 -5.05 10.15 11.84
C LEU A 99 -5.65 10.57 10.50
N VAL A 100 -4.85 10.60 9.45
CA VAL A 100 -5.26 11.00 8.11
C VAL A 100 -5.44 9.77 7.22
N TYR A 101 -6.41 9.79 6.31
CA TYR A 101 -6.58 8.74 5.30
C TYR A 101 -6.05 9.16 3.93
N TYR A 102 -5.87 10.47 3.73
CA TYR A 102 -5.39 11.03 2.48
C TYR A 102 -4.59 12.29 2.79
N HIS A 103 -3.43 12.41 2.16
CA HIS A 103 -2.60 13.59 2.28
C HIS A 103 -1.71 13.79 1.05
N HIS A 104 -1.49 15.05 0.66
CA HIS A 104 -0.44 15.47 -0.25
C HIS A 104 0.66 16.14 0.58
N LYS A 105 1.43 15.34 1.33
CA LYS A 105 2.45 15.76 2.32
C LYS A 105 3.36 16.87 1.80
N ILE A 106 3.72 16.80 0.52
CA ILE A 106 4.57 17.79 -0.16
C ILE A 106 3.98 19.20 -0.17
N MET A 107 2.64 19.34 -0.29
CA MET A 107 1.95 20.63 -0.39
C MET A 107 1.94 21.43 0.91
N PHE A 108 2.37 20.81 2.02
CA PHE A 108 2.44 21.46 3.33
C PHE A 108 3.68 21.05 4.12
N LYS A 109 4.74 20.60 3.42
CA LYS A 109 5.98 20.09 4.03
C LYS A 109 6.64 21.10 4.97
N ASP A 110 6.65 22.38 4.62
CA ASP A 110 7.22 23.46 5.46
C ASP A 110 6.49 23.66 6.79
N ARG A 111 5.30 23.06 6.91
CA ARG A 111 4.45 23.06 8.10
C ARG A 111 4.62 21.80 8.93
N LEU A 112 5.50 20.88 8.55
CA LEU A 112 5.70 19.61 9.25
C LEU A 112 7.03 19.58 10.01
N LEU A 113 7.00 18.95 11.17
CA LEU A 113 8.17 18.46 11.90
C LEU A 113 8.34 16.98 11.55
N ASN A 114 9.59 16.52 11.48
CA ASN A 114 9.96 15.11 11.23
C ASN A 114 9.44 14.55 9.88
N ALA A 115 9.18 15.40 8.89
CA ALA A 115 8.66 14.97 7.59
C ALA A 115 9.68 14.21 6.72
N ASP A 116 10.98 14.35 6.99
CA ASP A 116 12.10 13.87 6.15
C ASP A 116 12.73 12.56 6.63
N GLU A 117 12.12 11.84 7.58
CA GLU A 117 12.50 10.44 7.85
C GLU A 117 12.03 9.54 6.70
N ASN A 118 12.60 9.74 5.49
CA ASN A 118 12.39 8.88 4.33
C ASN A 118 13.07 7.52 4.61
N PRO A 119 12.35 6.38 4.58
CA PRO A 119 12.94 5.07 4.83
C PRO A 119 14.07 4.71 3.84
N TYR A 120 14.10 5.35 2.66
CA TYR A 120 15.09 5.18 1.61
C TYR A 120 16.22 6.23 1.62
N ALA A 121 16.38 7.01 2.69
CA ALA A 121 17.46 8.01 2.79
C ALA A 121 18.85 7.42 2.49
N ARG A 122 19.10 6.16 2.89
CA ARG A 122 20.33 5.43 2.57
C ARG A 122 20.49 5.14 1.07
N MET A 123 19.40 4.83 0.36
CA MET A 123 19.42 4.61 -1.07
C MET A 123 19.67 5.91 -1.83
N ARG A 124 19.11 7.03 -1.35
CA ARG A 124 19.41 8.37 -1.88
C ARG A 124 20.89 8.71 -1.74
N GLU A 125 21.48 8.47 -0.57
CA GLU A 125 22.93 8.65 -0.39
C GLU A 125 23.75 7.76 -1.34
N GLN A 126 23.29 6.53 -1.60
CA GLN A 126 23.96 5.61 -2.52
C GLN A 126 23.86 6.08 -3.97
N ALA A 127 22.68 6.45 -4.46
CA ALA A 127 22.47 7.00 -5.80
C ALA A 127 23.31 8.29 -6.01
N ILE A 128 23.42 9.15 -5.00
CA ILE A 128 24.31 10.32 -5.06
C ILE A 128 25.77 9.89 -5.24
N LYS A 129 26.23 8.87 -4.51
CA LYS A 129 27.61 8.33 -4.64
C LYS A 129 27.84 7.73 -6.02
N ASP A 130 26.89 6.98 -6.56
CA ASP A 130 27.02 6.29 -7.86
C ASP A 130 27.11 7.32 -9.01
N VAL A 131 26.28 8.36 -8.97
CA VAL A 131 26.34 9.49 -9.91
C VAL A 131 27.64 10.30 -9.78
N GLN A 132 28.20 10.42 -8.58
CA GLN A 132 29.48 11.10 -8.36
C GLN A 132 30.68 10.26 -8.85
N GLN A 133 30.65 8.93 -8.63
CA GLN A 133 31.71 8.02 -9.05
C GLN A 133 31.77 7.85 -10.57
N SER A 134 30.62 7.78 -11.25
CA SER A 134 30.55 7.69 -12.72
C SER A 134 31.11 8.91 -13.45
N LYS A 135 31.31 10.05 -12.75
CA LYS A 135 31.92 11.27 -13.31
C LYS A 135 33.41 11.45 -12.97
N GLN A 136 34.08 10.49 -12.31
CA GLN A 136 35.54 10.52 -12.11
C GLN A 136 36.30 9.78 -13.21
N MET A 137 36.75 10.50 -14.26
CA MET A 137 37.87 10.17 -15.16
C MET A 137 38.47 11.48 -15.74
N PRO A 138 39.75 11.47 -16.19
CA PRO A 138 40.81 12.36 -15.70
C PRO A 138 40.79 13.78 -16.28
N TYR A 139 41.11 14.74 -15.42
CA TYR A 139 41.30 16.15 -15.76
C TYR A 139 42.67 16.31 -16.47
N GLU A 140 42.67 16.61 -17.77
CA GLU A 140 43.78 17.33 -18.40
C GLU A 140 43.52 18.83 -18.24
N ASP A 141 44.37 19.45 -17.42
CA ASP A 141 44.76 20.86 -17.34
C ASP A 141 43.75 21.93 -17.77
N PHE A 142 43.07 22.50 -16.76
CA PHE A 142 42.65 23.90 -16.82
C PHE A 142 43.53 24.71 -15.86
N VAL A 143 44.58 25.33 -16.41
CA VAL A 143 45.37 26.34 -15.70
C VAL A 143 44.51 27.60 -15.55
N PRO A 144 44.21 28.09 -14.35
CA PRO A 144 43.50 29.35 -14.19
C PRO A 144 44.45 30.49 -14.57
N SER A 145 44.13 31.23 -15.63
CA SER A 145 44.78 32.51 -15.86
C SER A 145 44.23 33.53 -14.87
N GLU A 146 45.01 33.84 -13.84
CA GLU A 146 44.83 35.04 -13.02
C GLU A 146 45.01 36.28 -13.90
N GLN A 147 43.91 36.97 -14.24
CA GLN A 147 43.93 38.42 -14.38
C GLN A 147 42.66 39.02 -13.79
N ALA A 148 42.89 39.83 -12.76
CA ALA A 148 41.91 40.60 -12.02
C ALA A 148 41.22 41.66 -12.89
N VAL A 149 39.93 41.89 -12.65
CA VAL A 149 39.32 43.23 -12.68
C VAL A 149 38.29 43.32 -11.57
N GLN A 150 38.56 44.22 -10.62
CA GLN A 150 37.57 44.80 -9.72
C GLN A 150 36.60 45.67 -10.54
N SER A 151 35.30 45.48 -10.34
CA SER A 151 34.35 46.58 -10.50
C SER A 151 33.13 46.32 -9.63
N ASP A 152 32.98 47.17 -8.61
CA ASP A 152 31.72 47.43 -7.93
C ASP A 152 30.64 47.74 -8.97
N ASN A 153 29.62 46.89 -9.03
CA ASN A 153 28.29 47.23 -9.53
C ASN A 153 27.32 46.17 -8.99
N TYR A 154 26.51 46.56 -8.00
CA TYR A 154 25.28 45.86 -7.66
C TYR A 154 24.39 45.81 -8.90
N SER A 155 24.46 44.69 -9.60
CA SER A 155 23.51 44.34 -10.65
C SER A 155 22.40 43.51 -10.01
N VAL A 156 21.17 43.93 -10.28
CA VAL A 156 19.91 43.23 -10.02
C VAL A 156 20.07 41.74 -10.38
N PRO A 157 19.55 40.77 -9.60
CA PRO A 157 19.69 39.36 -9.93
C PRO A 157 19.14 39.13 -11.35
N GLN A 158 19.99 38.66 -12.26
CA GLN A 158 19.54 38.20 -13.57
C GLN A 158 18.62 37.01 -13.33
N ASN A 159 17.38 37.06 -13.83
CA ASN A 159 16.50 35.91 -13.92
C ASN A 159 17.22 34.82 -14.75
N ILE A 160 17.75 33.82 -14.07
CA ILE A 160 18.34 32.64 -14.70
C ILE A 160 17.18 31.71 -15.07
N GLU A 161 16.90 31.59 -16.36
CA GLU A 161 15.99 30.58 -16.91
C GLU A 161 16.78 29.66 -17.85
N PHE A 162 16.77 28.36 -17.60
CA PHE A 162 17.37 27.39 -18.52
C PHE A 162 16.70 26.03 -18.43
N SER A 163 16.82 25.25 -19.50
CA SER A 163 16.40 23.85 -19.52
C SER A 163 17.57 22.93 -19.82
N GLU A 164 17.58 21.76 -19.19
CA GLU A 164 18.60 20.72 -19.36
C GLU A 164 17.90 19.35 -19.43
N GLU A 165 18.45 18.46 -20.26
CA GLU A 165 17.98 17.09 -20.42
C GLU A 165 18.99 16.13 -19.78
N PHE A 166 18.49 15.13 -19.09
CA PHE A 166 19.28 14.12 -18.40
C PHE A 166 18.81 12.73 -18.80
N ASP A 167 19.75 11.89 -19.25
CA ASP A 167 19.50 10.45 -19.37
C ASP A 167 19.85 9.80 -18.02
N VAL A 168 18.84 9.30 -17.31
CA VAL A 168 18.93 8.79 -15.93
C VAL A 168 18.61 7.31 -15.90
N GLU A 169 19.50 6.50 -15.34
CA GLU A 169 19.22 5.09 -15.07
C GLU A 169 18.19 4.96 -13.95
N LEU A 170 17.23 4.05 -14.11
CA LEU A 170 16.15 3.83 -13.14
C LEU A 170 16.65 3.50 -11.73
N GLU A 171 17.82 2.88 -11.62
CA GLU A 171 18.48 2.59 -10.34
C GLU A 171 18.86 3.86 -9.57
N ASN A 172 19.13 4.96 -10.29
CA ASN A 172 19.42 6.30 -9.71
C ASN A 172 18.14 7.14 -9.52
N CYS A 173 16.98 6.57 -9.79
CA CYS A 173 15.69 7.14 -9.47
C CYS A 173 15.20 6.58 -8.13
N ILE A 174 14.31 7.26 -7.43
CA ILE A 174 13.67 6.77 -6.19
C ILE A 174 12.18 7.02 -6.30
N PHE A 175 11.37 5.98 -6.17
CA PHE A 175 9.92 6.10 -6.19
C PHE A 175 9.46 6.62 -4.83
N SER A 176 8.66 7.67 -4.85
CA SER A 176 8.09 8.28 -3.65
C SER A 176 6.64 8.65 -3.93
N SER A 177 5.81 8.71 -2.90
CA SER A 177 4.38 8.99 -3.08
C SER A 177 4.16 10.31 -3.85
N GLY A 178 3.66 10.19 -5.08
CA GLY A 178 3.36 11.28 -6.02
C GLY A 178 4.49 11.76 -6.92
N TYR A 179 5.70 11.17 -6.86
CA TYR A 179 6.83 11.57 -7.73
C TYR A 179 7.95 10.52 -7.80
N VAL A 180 8.77 10.61 -8.85
CA VAL A 180 10.08 9.94 -8.91
C VAL A 180 11.19 10.97 -8.67
N GLU A 181 12.00 10.80 -7.62
CA GLU A 181 13.23 11.59 -7.42
C GLU A 181 14.33 11.03 -8.32
N CYS A 182 14.76 11.79 -9.33
CA CYS A 182 15.85 11.41 -10.22
C CYS A 182 17.13 12.11 -9.79
N VAL A 183 18.12 11.35 -9.35
CA VAL A 183 19.41 11.90 -8.92
C VAL A 183 20.27 12.21 -10.14
N VAL A 184 20.57 13.50 -10.35
CA VAL A 184 21.36 13.97 -11.50
C VAL A 184 22.44 14.95 -11.07
N TYR A 185 23.51 15.04 -11.87
CA TYR A 185 24.53 16.07 -11.67
C TYR A 185 24.37 17.19 -12.70
N ILE A 186 24.17 18.41 -12.19
CA ILE A 186 23.93 19.62 -12.97
C ILE A 186 25.25 20.40 -13.07
N ARG A 187 25.84 20.45 -14.27
CA ARG A 187 27.16 21.08 -14.48
C ARG A 187 27.15 22.56 -14.13
N ARG A 188 26.09 23.28 -14.50
CA ARG A 188 25.95 24.73 -14.24
C ARG A 188 25.91 25.09 -12.77
N LEU A 189 25.41 24.18 -11.93
CA LEU A 189 25.30 24.37 -10.49
C LEU A 189 26.41 23.64 -9.72
N SER A 190 27.32 22.95 -10.43
CA SER A 190 28.45 22.21 -9.88
C SER A 190 28.06 21.26 -8.75
N GLY A 191 26.93 20.55 -8.89
CA GLY A 191 26.39 19.70 -7.83
C GLY A 191 25.46 18.59 -8.29
N THR A 192 25.19 17.65 -7.39
CA THR A 192 24.20 16.58 -7.56
C THR A 192 22.89 16.99 -6.90
N PHE A 193 21.78 16.82 -7.61
CA PHE A 193 20.44 17.23 -7.20
C PHE A 193 19.47 16.08 -7.41
N GLY A 194 18.49 15.96 -6.52
CA GLY A 194 17.31 15.12 -6.74
C GLY A 194 16.24 15.95 -7.44
N LEU A 195 15.95 15.60 -8.69
CA LEU A 195 14.89 16.24 -9.47
C LEU A 195 13.61 15.42 -9.32
N ASN A 196 12.57 16.03 -8.75
CA ASN A 196 11.28 15.38 -8.60
C ASN A 196 10.48 15.48 -9.90
N VAL A 197 10.21 14.32 -10.51
CA VAL A 197 9.27 14.19 -11.63
C VAL A 197 7.92 13.78 -11.06
N TYR A 198 6.95 14.70 -11.10
CA TYR A 198 5.65 14.51 -10.47
C TYR A 198 4.71 13.63 -11.29
N ASN A 199 4.09 12.64 -10.65
CA ASN A 199 2.93 11.92 -11.16
C ASN A 199 2.14 11.34 -9.98
N GLU A 200 0.86 11.71 -9.88
CA GLU A 200 -0.05 11.35 -8.79
C GLU A 200 -0.28 9.84 -8.65
N SER A 201 -0.08 9.07 -9.73
CA SER A 201 -0.22 7.62 -9.73
C SER A 201 1.00 6.89 -9.18
N ILE A 202 2.11 7.60 -8.92
CA ILE A 202 3.31 7.01 -8.34
C ILE A 202 3.09 6.77 -6.85
N LEU A 203 3.38 5.55 -6.43
CA LEU A 203 3.30 5.11 -5.05
C LEU A 203 4.71 4.72 -4.57
N GLU A 204 4.99 4.96 -3.29
CA GLU A 204 6.30 4.72 -2.69
C GLU A 204 6.71 3.24 -2.74
N GLU A 205 5.74 2.32 -2.67
CA GLU A 205 5.96 0.87 -2.71
C GLU A 205 6.44 0.39 -4.08
N PHE A 206 6.31 1.20 -5.13
CA PHE A 206 6.84 0.89 -6.46
C PHE A 206 8.36 0.74 -6.47
N GLU A 207 9.04 1.31 -5.48
CA GLU A 207 10.48 1.13 -5.28
C GLU A 207 10.85 -0.36 -5.20
N SER A 208 10.07 -1.16 -4.46
CA SER A 208 10.30 -2.61 -4.29
C SER A 208 10.18 -3.42 -5.59
N VAL A 209 9.44 -2.92 -6.59
CA VAL A 209 9.20 -3.59 -7.87
C VAL A 209 9.75 -2.81 -9.06
N LYS A 210 10.71 -1.91 -8.82
CA LYS A 210 11.35 -1.05 -9.83
C LYS A 210 11.86 -1.81 -11.07
N SER A 211 12.39 -3.03 -10.88
CA SER A 211 12.84 -3.89 -11.99
C SER A 211 11.70 -4.30 -12.94
N TRP A 212 10.46 -4.42 -12.43
CA TRP A 212 9.28 -4.65 -13.25
C TRP A 212 8.95 -3.44 -14.12
N PHE A 213 9.09 -2.21 -13.60
CA PHE A 213 8.90 -0.98 -14.38
C PHE A 213 9.85 -0.94 -15.58
N ALA A 214 11.13 -1.23 -15.38
CA ALA A 214 12.11 -1.27 -16.47
C ALA A 214 11.71 -2.28 -17.57
N ARG A 215 11.25 -3.47 -17.17
CA ARG A 215 10.78 -4.51 -18.11
C ARG A 215 9.50 -4.10 -18.83
N LYS A 216 8.54 -3.50 -18.13
CA LYS A 216 7.22 -3.14 -18.69
C LYS A 216 7.32 -1.94 -19.63
N LEU A 217 8.14 -0.95 -19.30
CA LEU A 217 8.44 0.21 -20.14
C LEU A 217 9.47 -0.10 -21.24
N GLY A 218 10.12 -1.27 -21.17
CA GLY A 218 11.06 -1.76 -22.18
C GLY A 218 12.43 -1.09 -22.17
N LYS A 219 12.76 -0.35 -21.10
CA LYS A 219 14.03 0.37 -20.95
C LYS A 219 14.39 0.63 -19.50
N SER A 220 15.70 0.75 -19.23
CA SER A 220 16.27 1.04 -17.91
C SER A 220 16.77 2.49 -17.78
N THR A 221 16.79 3.24 -18.86
CA THR A 221 17.24 4.65 -18.90
C THR A 221 16.10 5.54 -19.35
N PHE A 222 15.90 6.64 -18.65
CA PHE A 222 14.78 7.56 -18.77
C PHE A 222 15.28 8.97 -19.03
N ARG A 223 14.60 9.67 -19.95
CA ARG A 223 14.95 11.05 -20.29
C ARG A 223 14.14 12.00 -19.42
N VAL A 224 14.83 12.70 -18.52
CA VAL A 224 14.26 13.71 -17.65
C VAL A 224 14.57 15.09 -18.21
N VAL A 225 13.55 15.89 -18.47
CA VAL A 225 13.69 17.27 -18.90
C VAL A 225 13.36 18.17 -17.73
N ALA A 226 14.31 19.00 -17.30
CA ALA A 226 14.10 19.96 -16.22
C ALA A 226 14.23 21.40 -16.74
N LYS A 227 13.33 22.26 -16.26
CA LYS A 227 13.36 23.71 -16.45
C LYS A 227 13.65 24.35 -15.11
N PHE A 228 14.63 25.25 -15.08
CA PHE A 228 15.07 25.94 -13.87
C PHE A 228 14.76 27.43 -14.00
N THR A 229 14.24 28.03 -12.93
CA THR A 229 13.88 29.44 -12.86
C THR A 229 14.41 30.04 -11.56
N SER A 230 15.11 31.17 -11.64
CA SER A 230 15.46 31.96 -10.46
C SER A 230 14.21 32.61 -9.87
N ASN A 231 14.04 32.52 -8.55
CA ASN A 231 12.99 33.25 -7.83
C ASN A 231 13.49 34.62 -7.34
N ASP A 232 12.56 35.47 -6.90
CA ASP A 232 12.81 36.86 -6.46
C ASP A 232 13.77 36.96 -5.27
N SER A 233 14.02 35.85 -4.58
CA SER A 233 14.96 35.74 -3.45
C SER A 233 16.33 35.18 -3.82
N GLY A 234 16.57 34.91 -5.11
CA GLY A 234 17.83 34.35 -5.63
C GLY A 234 17.97 32.84 -5.47
N GLY A 235 16.91 32.14 -5.06
CA GLY A 235 16.83 30.68 -5.09
C GLY A 235 16.50 30.15 -6.48
N ILE A 236 16.83 28.89 -6.76
CA ILE A 236 16.53 28.22 -8.02
C ILE A 236 15.36 27.27 -7.79
N GLU A 237 14.26 27.52 -8.47
CA GLU A 237 13.12 26.61 -8.60
C GLU A 237 13.27 25.75 -9.85
N TYR A 238 12.61 24.60 -9.88
CA TYR A 238 12.63 23.74 -11.05
C TYR A 238 11.31 23.00 -11.27
N GLU A 239 11.06 22.64 -12.53
CA GLU A 239 9.99 21.74 -12.95
C GLU A 239 10.62 20.63 -13.81
N ALA A 240 10.41 19.37 -13.44
CA ALA A 240 10.95 18.22 -14.15
C ALA A 240 9.84 17.32 -14.70
N THR A 241 10.03 16.85 -15.93
CA THR A 241 9.07 16.01 -16.66
C THR A 241 9.77 14.80 -17.27
N CYS A 242 9.04 13.70 -17.43
CA CYS A 242 9.51 12.48 -18.08
C CYS A 242 8.31 11.78 -18.73
N GLU A 243 8.27 11.74 -20.07
CA GLU A 243 7.16 11.17 -20.84
C GLU A 243 6.86 9.70 -20.48
N ASP A 244 7.85 8.96 -19.98
CA ASP A 244 7.63 7.56 -19.60
C ASP A 244 7.04 7.41 -18.21
N PHE A 245 7.38 8.30 -17.28
CA PHE A 245 6.75 8.29 -15.97
C PHE A 245 5.31 8.77 -16.05
N GLU A 246 4.95 9.60 -17.03
CA GLU A 246 3.55 9.94 -17.31
C GLU A 246 2.69 8.73 -17.74
N LYS A 247 3.29 7.67 -18.29
CA LYS A 247 2.58 6.42 -18.66
C LYS A 247 2.22 5.55 -17.45
N ILE A 248 2.71 5.90 -16.26
CA ILE A 248 2.32 5.24 -15.01
C ILE A 248 0.96 5.83 -14.62
N ASP A 249 -0.12 5.18 -15.03
CA ASP A 249 -1.50 5.56 -14.72
C ASP A 249 -2.19 4.44 -13.93
N SER A 250 -3.49 4.59 -13.66
CA SER A 250 -4.27 3.59 -12.93
C SER A 250 -4.29 2.21 -13.60
N GLU A 251 -4.24 2.13 -14.94
CA GLU A 251 -4.13 0.86 -15.67
C GLU A 251 -2.76 0.20 -15.42
N PHE A 252 -1.70 1.01 -15.34
CA PHE A 252 -0.36 0.57 -14.97
C PHE A 252 -0.32 0.01 -13.55
N ILE A 253 -1.01 0.64 -12.59
CA ILE A 253 -1.15 0.16 -11.21
C ILE A 253 -1.83 -1.20 -11.18
N ASP A 254 -2.93 -1.37 -11.94
CA ASP A 254 -3.60 -2.67 -12.05
C ASP A 254 -2.69 -3.73 -12.66
N GLY A 255 -1.82 -3.35 -13.60
CA GLY A 255 -0.74 -4.21 -14.12
C GLY A 255 0.24 -4.68 -13.05
N VAL A 256 0.66 -3.80 -12.14
CA VAL A 256 1.52 -4.17 -10.98
C VAL A 256 0.80 -5.19 -10.10
N LYS A 257 -0.49 -4.97 -9.81
CA LYS A 257 -1.30 -5.89 -8.99
C LYS A 257 -1.37 -7.27 -9.62
N ILE A 258 -1.70 -7.35 -10.92
CA ILE A 258 -1.73 -8.62 -11.67
C ILE A 258 -0.36 -9.31 -11.64
N PHE A 259 0.72 -8.56 -11.87
CA PHE A 259 2.07 -9.12 -11.86
C PHE A 259 2.42 -9.73 -10.50
N ARG A 260 2.16 -9.02 -9.40
CA ARG A 260 2.42 -9.52 -8.04
C ARG A 260 1.60 -10.77 -7.75
N THR A 261 0.30 -10.75 -8.07
CA THR A 261 -0.55 -11.92 -7.88
C THR A 261 -0.09 -13.13 -8.71
N GLN A 262 0.39 -12.92 -9.94
CA GLN A 262 0.99 -13.97 -10.76
C GLN A 262 2.29 -14.51 -10.15
N SER A 263 3.13 -13.65 -9.57
CA SER A 263 4.35 -14.06 -8.87
C SER A 263 4.03 -14.96 -7.67
N LEU A 264 2.94 -14.70 -6.93
CA LEU A 264 2.49 -15.57 -5.84
C LEU A 264 2.13 -16.98 -6.33
N VAL A 265 1.46 -17.08 -7.48
CA VAL A 265 1.07 -18.38 -8.08
C VAL A 265 2.29 -19.14 -8.59
N LYS A 266 3.30 -18.43 -9.11
CA LYS A 266 4.51 -19.02 -9.69
C LYS A 266 5.59 -19.33 -8.67
N ALA A 267 5.54 -18.72 -7.48
CA ALA A 267 6.49 -18.97 -6.41
C ALA A 267 6.34 -20.41 -5.90
N VAL A 268 7.05 -21.34 -6.53
CA VAL A 268 7.30 -22.68 -5.99
C VAL A 268 8.17 -22.48 -4.76
N ARG A 269 7.61 -22.75 -3.58
CA ARG A 269 8.35 -22.64 -2.31
C ARG A 269 9.28 -23.84 -2.13
N ASP A 270 10.43 -23.56 -1.52
CA ASP A 270 11.39 -24.55 -1.03
C ASP A 270 10.71 -25.58 -0.11
N GLU A 271 11.11 -26.84 -0.24
CA GLU A 271 10.61 -28.02 0.50
C GLU A 271 10.83 -27.95 2.03
N THR A 272 11.48 -26.90 2.53
CA THR A 272 11.95 -26.81 3.93
C THR A 272 10.91 -26.27 4.91
N ASP A 273 9.79 -25.71 4.43
CA ASP A 273 8.71 -25.23 5.30
C ASP A 273 7.56 -26.25 5.31
N ASN A 274 7.36 -26.94 6.43
CA ASN A 274 6.29 -27.95 6.61
C ASN A 274 4.86 -27.37 6.57
N LYS A 275 4.72 -26.06 6.35
CA LYS A 275 3.45 -25.37 6.33
C LYS A 275 2.75 -25.59 4.98
N VAL A 276 1.58 -26.21 5.01
CA VAL A 276 0.77 -26.51 3.82
C VAL A 276 -0.23 -25.40 3.50
N LEU A 277 -0.69 -24.68 4.54
CA LEU A 277 -1.73 -23.65 4.43
C LEU A 277 -1.19 -22.25 4.77
N PHE A 278 -1.46 -21.31 3.86
CA PHE A 278 -1.00 -19.93 3.97
C PHE A 278 -2.17 -18.95 4.05
N THR A 279 -1.99 -17.85 4.78
CA THR A 279 -2.82 -16.65 4.65
C THR A 279 -2.22 -15.73 3.58
N SER A 280 -2.92 -14.69 3.13
CA SER A 280 -2.34 -13.73 2.17
C SER A 280 -1.03 -13.13 2.71
N GLN A 281 -1.01 -12.72 3.99
CA GLN A 281 0.19 -12.21 4.66
C GLN A 281 1.37 -13.17 4.54
N ASN A 282 1.20 -14.41 5.01
CA ASN A 282 2.24 -15.43 4.98
C ASN A 282 2.67 -15.76 3.53
N LEU A 283 1.81 -15.52 2.55
CA LEU A 283 2.08 -15.70 1.13
C LEU A 283 3.03 -14.62 0.60
N TYR A 284 2.77 -13.35 0.91
CA TYR A 284 3.64 -12.23 0.55
C TYR A 284 4.99 -12.28 1.28
N ASP A 285 5.00 -12.63 2.57
CA ASP A 285 6.25 -12.72 3.35
C ASP A 285 7.22 -13.75 2.72
N SER A 286 6.70 -14.82 2.13
CA SER A 286 7.53 -15.89 1.56
C SER A 286 8.22 -15.58 0.25
N ILE A 287 7.74 -14.56 -0.48
CA ILE A 287 8.38 -14.12 -1.72
C ILE A 287 9.43 -13.04 -1.46
N GLY A 288 9.77 -12.80 -0.19
CA GLY A 288 10.78 -11.80 0.21
C GLY A 288 10.32 -10.36 0.06
N GLU A 289 9.01 -10.14 -0.14
CA GLU A 289 8.41 -8.82 -0.32
C GLU A 289 7.88 -8.29 1.02
N THR A 290 8.79 -7.95 1.94
CA THR A 290 8.44 -7.39 3.26
C THR A 290 8.16 -5.88 3.24
N GLU A 291 8.47 -5.17 2.14
CA GLU A 291 8.30 -3.72 2.03
C GLU A 291 7.15 -3.40 1.05
N GLY A 292 6.13 -2.70 1.57
CA GLY A 292 4.92 -2.29 0.84
C GLY A 292 3.65 -3.07 1.20
N SER A 293 3.23 -2.98 2.48
CA SER A 293 2.02 -3.65 3.00
C SER A 293 0.71 -3.23 2.31
N GLU A 294 0.69 -2.07 1.66
CA GLU A 294 -0.53 -1.53 1.01
C GLU A 294 -0.91 -2.27 -0.28
N PHE A 295 0.02 -3.04 -0.87
CA PHE A 295 -0.25 -3.93 -2.01
C PHE A 295 -0.52 -5.38 -1.61
N GLN A 296 -0.55 -5.67 -0.31
CA GLN A 296 -0.97 -6.98 0.17
C GLN A 296 -2.47 -7.11 -0.05
N HIS A 297 -2.83 -7.71 -1.17
CA HIS A 297 -4.22 -8.02 -1.48
C HIS A 297 -4.82 -8.89 -0.38
N THR A 298 -6.04 -8.55 0.03
CA THR A 298 -6.91 -9.45 0.78
C THR A 298 -7.12 -10.75 0.01
N GLU A 299 -7.54 -11.81 0.68
CA GLU A 299 -7.70 -13.09 0.01
C GLU A 299 -8.76 -13.05 -1.10
N LYS A 300 -9.76 -12.18 -0.95
CA LYS A 300 -10.76 -11.92 -1.98
C LYS A 300 -10.18 -11.16 -3.18
N GLU A 301 -9.38 -10.13 -2.95
CA GLU A 301 -8.72 -9.38 -4.03
C GLU A 301 -7.74 -10.26 -4.82
N ILE A 302 -7.02 -11.17 -4.16
CA ILE A 302 -6.18 -12.17 -4.84
C ILE A 302 -7.04 -13.00 -5.81
N ILE A 303 -8.21 -13.48 -5.35
CA ILE A 303 -9.14 -14.21 -6.22
C ILE A 303 -9.60 -13.33 -7.37
N ASP A 304 -10.08 -12.12 -7.09
CA ASP A 304 -10.59 -11.21 -8.12
C ASP A 304 -9.54 -10.85 -9.18
N VAL A 305 -8.28 -10.64 -8.77
CA VAL A 305 -7.16 -10.43 -9.69
C VAL A 305 -6.89 -11.70 -10.51
N LEU A 306 -6.87 -12.88 -9.89
CA LEU A 306 -6.71 -14.14 -10.61
C LEU A 306 -7.88 -14.40 -11.58
N MET A 307 -9.10 -13.96 -11.26
CA MET A 307 -10.24 -14.07 -12.16
C MET A 307 -10.10 -13.17 -13.39
N LYS A 308 -9.28 -12.11 -13.36
CA LYS A 308 -9.00 -11.26 -14.52
C LYS A 308 -7.92 -11.85 -15.44
N ILE A 309 -7.24 -12.91 -15.02
CA ILE A 309 -6.18 -13.54 -15.81
C ILE A 309 -6.80 -14.60 -16.73
N ASP A 310 -6.53 -14.48 -18.02
CA ASP A 310 -6.94 -15.49 -18.99
C ASP A 310 -6.29 -16.85 -18.69
N GLY A 311 -7.10 -17.92 -18.75
CA GLY A 311 -6.63 -19.31 -18.61
C GLY A 311 -6.95 -19.99 -17.28
N VAL A 312 -7.55 -19.30 -16.30
CA VAL A 312 -8.02 -19.97 -15.07
C VAL A 312 -9.20 -20.88 -15.39
N ARG A 313 -9.01 -22.20 -15.27
CA ARG A 313 -10.02 -23.21 -15.61
C ARG A 313 -11.26 -23.12 -14.72
N ASN A 314 -11.06 -23.03 -13.41
CA ASN A 314 -12.11 -23.18 -12.40
C ASN A 314 -12.65 -21.83 -11.92
N GLN A 315 -12.68 -20.84 -12.81
CA GLN A 315 -13.03 -19.45 -12.52
C GLN A 315 -14.45 -19.32 -11.93
N ALA A 316 -15.42 -20.04 -12.50
CA ALA A 316 -16.82 -19.98 -12.08
C ALA A 316 -17.03 -20.61 -10.68
N GLU A 317 -16.34 -21.72 -10.42
CA GLU A 317 -16.33 -22.42 -9.13
C GLU A 317 -15.70 -21.55 -8.04
N LEU A 318 -14.52 -20.99 -8.31
CA LEU A 318 -13.81 -20.11 -7.38
C LEU A 318 -14.63 -18.86 -7.05
N LYS A 319 -15.22 -18.22 -8.08
CA LYS A 319 -16.09 -17.07 -7.88
C LYS A 319 -17.30 -17.40 -7.01
N TYR A 320 -17.97 -18.52 -7.28
CA TYR A 320 -19.10 -18.96 -6.48
C TYR A 320 -18.74 -19.22 -5.02
N LEU A 321 -17.61 -19.91 -4.78
CA LEU A 321 -17.15 -20.20 -3.43
C LEU A 321 -16.80 -18.92 -2.67
N ALA A 322 -16.04 -18.02 -3.30
CA ALA A 322 -15.60 -16.77 -2.70
C ALA A 322 -16.78 -15.81 -2.42
N ASP A 323 -17.71 -15.67 -3.36
CA ASP A 323 -18.79 -14.67 -3.26
C ASP A 323 -20.00 -15.18 -2.48
N SER A 324 -20.32 -16.49 -2.56
CA SER A 324 -21.62 -17.02 -2.10
C SER A 324 -21.53 -18.01 -0.94
N ARG A 325 -20.36 -18.61 -0.67
CA ARG A 325 -20.23 -19.71 0.30
C ARG A 325 -19.22 -19.49 1.40
N GLN A 326 -18.17 -18.73 1.15
CA GLN A 326 -17.15 -18.42 2.14
C GLN A 326 -17.77 -17.79 3.39
N SER A 327 -17.41 -18.33 4.56
CA SER A 327 -17.78 -17.77 5.86
C SER A 327 -17.22 -16.36 6.02
N LEU A 328 -18.02 -15.46 6.59
CA LEU A 328 -17.60 -14.12 6.96
C LEU A 328 -16.71 -14.10 8.22
N ASN A 329 -16.73 -15.18 9.00
CA ASN A 329 -15.99 -15.30 10.26
C ASN A 329 -14.57 -15.83 10.05
N HIS A 330 -14.29 -16.43 8.89
CA HIS A 330 -13.03 -17.08 8.60
C HIS A 330 -12.43 -16.57 7.29
N ARG A 331 -11.10 -16.47 7.26
CA ARG A 331 -10.38 -16.09 6.05
C ARG A 331 -10.19 -17.31 5.13
N ILE A 332 -10.08 -17.05 3.84
CA ILE A 332 -9.65 -18.04 2.85
C ILE A 332 -8.17 -18.36 3.10
N ARG A 333 -7.75 -19.60 2.91
CA ARG A 333 -6.34 -20.00 2.96
C ARG A 333 -5.86 -20.47 1.60
N PHE A 334 -4.54 -20.47 1.39
CA PHE A 334 -3.91 -20.87 0.13
C PHE A 334 -3.04 -22.10 0.31
N THR A 335 -2.98 -22.93 -0.72
CA THR A 335 -1.99 -24.00 -0.90
C THR A 335 -1.12 -23.67 -2.10
N THR A 336 0.20 -23.79 -1.98
CA THR A 336 1.13 -23.57 -3.12
C THR A 336 1.48 -24.85 -3.86
N GLN A 337 1.25 -26.01 -3.25
CA GLN A 337 1.60 -27.33 -3.79
C GLN A 337 0.39 -28.29 -3.83
N PRO A 338 0.32 -29.20 -4.81
CA PRO A 338 1.16 -29.29 -6.01
C PRO A 338 0.83 -28.21 -7.06
N HIS A 339 -0.34 -27.58 -6.95
CA HIS A 339 -0.72 -26.39 -7.72
C HIS A 339 -1.32 -25.37 -6.76
N PHE A 340 -1.32 -24.11 -7.17
CA PHE A 340 -1.95 -23.06 -6.39
C PHE A 340 -3.44 -23.31 -6.22
N GLY A 341 -3.92 -23.24 -4.98
CA GLY A 341 -5.30 -23.51 -4.63
C GLY A 341 -5.75 -22.75 -3.41
N PHE A 342 -7.06 -22.79 -3.19
CA PHE A 342 -7.80 -22.04 -2.19
C PHE A 342 -8.56 -23.01 -1.32
N LEU A 343 -8.52 -22.77 -0.02
CA LEU A 343 -9.29 -23.49 0.96
C LEU A 343 -10.31 -22.53 1.58
N PHE A 344 -11.57 -22.78 1.25
CA PHE A 344 -12.72 -22.03 1.73
C PHE A 344 -13.32 -22.72 2.96
N THR A 345 -13.87 -21.93 3.87
CA THR A 345 -14.66 -22.43 5.00
C THR A 345 -16.12 -22.08 4.77
N VAL A 346 -16.99 -23.07 4.85
CA VAL A 346 -18.44 -22.91 4.80
C VAL A 346 -19.01 -23.39 6.12
N GLU A 347 -19.66 -22.48 6.85
CA GLU A 347 -20.30 -22.80 8.12
C GLU A 347 -21.73 -23.30 7.86
N GLY A 348 -21.98 -24.57 8.16
CA GLY A 348 -23.31 -25.14 8.20
C GLY A 348 -23.90 -25.11 9.61
N ASN A 349 -25.18 -25.48 9.70
CA ASN A 349 -25.90 -25.50 10.99
C ASN A 349 -25.31 -26.56 11.95
N MET A 350 -24.97 -27.73 11.42
CA MET A 350 -24.52 -28.90 12.21
C MET A 350 -23.05 -29.26 11.96
N ALA A 351 -22.46 -28.74 10.90
CA ALA A 351 -21.12 -29.11 10.45
C ALA A 351 -20.43 -27.90 9.82
N ASN A 352 -19.10 -27.91 9.86
CA ASN A 352 -18.28 -27.02 9.05
C ASN A 352 -17.76 -27.80 7.85
N HIS A 353 -17.69 -27.12 6.71
CA HIS A 353 -17.15 -27.68 5.48
C HIS A 353 -15.92 -26.91 5.05
N PHE A 354 -14.87 -27.64 4.69
CA PHE A 354 -13.62 -27.10 4.18
C PHE A 354 -13.50 -27.51 2.72
N VAL A 355 -13.61 -26.53 1.83
CA VAL A 355 -13.67 -26.75 0.38
C VAL A 355 -12.33 -26.34 -0.23
N TRP A 356 -11.59 -27.30 -0.74
CA TRP A 356 -10.32 -27.08 -1.44
C TRP A 356 -10.52 -27.13 -2.96
N GLU A 357 -10.25 -26.00 -3.61
CA GLU A 357 -10.32 -25.82 -5.05
C GLU A 357 -8.99 -25.29 -5.58
N LEU A 358 -8.47 -25.87 -6.67
CA LEU A 358 -7.21 -25.44 -7.26
C LEU A 358 -7.46 -24.72 -8.59
N LEU A 359 -6.61 -23.77 -8.96
CA LEU A 359 -6.79 -22.94 -10.17
C LEU A 359 -7.03 -23.76 -11.44
N GLU A 360 -6.30 -24.88 -11.56
CA GLU A 360 -6.26 -25.73 -12.75
C GLU A 360 -6.65 -27.19 -12.44
N SER A 361 -7.49 -27.39 -11.41
CA SER A 361 -7.88 -28.72 -10.94
C SER A 361 -8.94 -29.39 -11.84
N HIS A 362 -9.07 -30.71 -11.70
CA HIS A 362 -10.21 -31.46 -12.25
C HIS A 362 -11.23 -31.88 -11.19
N ALA A 363 -11.06 -31.44 -9.94
CA ALA A 363 -11.97 -31.81 -8.87
C ALA A 363 -11.89 -30.85 -7.68
N THR A 364 -13.05 -30.58 -7.10
CA THR A 364 -13.20 -29.90 -5.81
C THR A 364 -13.17 -30.94 -4.69
N TYR A 365 -12.39 -30.70 -3.64
CA TYR A 365 -12.29 -31.57 -2.48
C TYR A 365 -13.01 -30.94 -1.28
N ILE A 366 -13.76 -31.73 -0.53
CA ILE A 366 -14.57 -31.23 0.58
C ILE A 366 -14.39 -32.13 1.79
N TRP A 367 -13.93 -31.57 2.90
CA TRP A 367 -13.98 -32.21 4.21
C TRP A 367 -15.13 -31.62 5.01
N THR A 368 -15.98 -32.47 5.58
CA THR A 368 -17.09 -32.05 6.45
C THR A 368 -16.88 -32.60 7.85
N MET A 369 -16.87 -31.71 8.83
CA MET A 369 -16.64 -32.03 10.23
C MET A 369 -17.81 -31.54 11.08
N ALA A 370 -18.34 -32.39 11.94
CA ALA A 370 -19.42 -32.00 12.84
C ALA A 370 -18.97 -30.86 13.77
N ARG A 371 -19.88 -29.93 14.10
CA ARG A 371 -19.62 -28.91 15.12
C ARG A 371 -19.78 -29.56 16.48
N ALA A 372 -18.67 -29.74 17.19
CA ALA A 372 -18.64 -30.24 18.56
C ALA A 372 -18.10 -29.14 19.47
N GLU A 373 -18.60 -29.04 20.71
CA GLU A 373 -18.18 -28.01 21.68
C GLU A 373 -16.67 -28.04 21.95
N GLU A 374 -16.05 -29.22 21.85
CA GLU A 374 -14.62 -29.43 22.10
C GLU A 374 -13.73 -29.26 20.84
N ASP A 375 -14.31 -29.09 19.65
CA ASP A 375 -13.58 -29.05 18.38
C ASP A 375 -13.72 -27.68 17.71
N THR A 376 -12.77 -26.78 17.97
CA THR A 376 -12.78 -25.45 17.37
C THR A 376 -12.49 -25.50 15.87
N VAL A 377 -12.84 -24.44 15.14
CA VAL A 377 -12.57 -24.34 13.70
C VAL A 377 -11.07 -24.40 13.43
N GLU A 378 -10.22 -23.84 14.30
CA GLU A 378 -8.76 -23.91 14.21
C GLU A 378 -8.25 -25.35 14.30
N MET A 379 -8.82 -26.17 15.20
CA MET A 379 -8.46 -27.59 15.29
C MET A 379 -8.89 -28.36 14.04
N GLN A 380 -10.04 -28.00 13.46
CA GLN A 380 -10.50 -28.56 12.20
C GLN A 380 -9.60 -28.15 11.03
N TRP A 381 -9.10 -26.91 11.02
CA TRP A 381 -8.09 -26.45 10.07
C TRP A 381 -6.80 -27.27 10.12
N GLU A 382 -6.28 -27.58 11.32
CA GLU A 382 -5.08 -28.41 11.47
C GLU A 382 -5.30 -29.83 10.95
N LYS A 383 -6.49 -30.40 11.17
CA LYS A 383 -6.87 -31.68 10.58
C LYS A 383 -6.85 -31.59 9.05
N VAL A 384 -7.52 -30.60 8.47
CA VAL A 384 -7.55 -30.43 7.00
C VAL A 384 -6.15 -30.17 6.43
N SER A 385 -5.32 -29.41 7.14
CA SER A 385 -3.91 -29.19 6.79
C SER A 385 -3.14 -30.53 6.69
N THR A 386 -3.35 -31.41 7.67
CA THR A 386 -2.78 -32.76 7.69
C THR A 386 -3.26 -33.58 6.49
N GLU A 387 -4.56 -33.55 6.20
CA GLU A 387 -5.14 -34.27 5.06
C GLU A 387 -4.62 -33.77 3.70
N ILE A 388 -4.42 -32.46 3.54
CA ILE A 388 -3.82 -31.89 2.33
C ILE A 388 -2.35 -32.29 2.24
N GLY A 389 -1.62 -32.26 3.36
CA GLY A 389 -0.25 -32.77 3.44
C GLY A 389 -0.13 -34.23 3.00
N GLU A 390 -1.06 -35.10 3.44
CA GLU A 390 -1.14 -36.48 2.94
C GLU A 390 -1.37 -36.52 1.43
N ILE A 391 -2.32 -35.74 0.89
CA ILE A 391 -2.57 -35.68 -0.56
C ILE A 391 -1.32 -35.23 -1.34
N ILE A 392 -0.56 -34.28 -0.81
CA ILE A 392 0.70 -33.83 -1.41
C ILE A 392 1.72 -34.97 -1.41
N ALA A 393 1.86 -35.71 -0.31
CA ALA A 393 2.86 -36.76 -0.14
C ALA A 393 2.57 -38.03 -0.98
N ILE A 394 1.33 -38.52 -0.98
CA ILE A 394 0.99 -39.81 -1.63
C ILE A 394 0.19 -39.66 -2.93
N GLY A 395 -0.29 -38.46 -3.24
CA GLY A 395 -1.11 -38.16 -4.40
C GLY A 395 -2.59 -38.45 -4.21
N ARG A 396 -3.41 -37.72 -4.98
CA ARG A 396 -4.89 -37.68 -4.87
C ARG A 396 -5.57 -39.04 -5.01
N GLU A 397 -5.14 -39.89 -5.96
CA GLU A 397 -5.78 -41.20 -6.17
C GLU A 397 -5.40 -42.22 -5.09
N ALA A 398 -4.19 -42.14 -4.53
CA ALA A 398 -3.79 -42.98 -3.40
C ALA A 398 -4.57 -42.58 -2.14
N TYR A 399 -4.65 -41.28 -1.85
CA TYR A 399 -5.44 -40.75 -0.75
C TYR A 399 -6.92 -41.17 -0.84
N LYS A 400 -7.55 -41.02 -2.01
CA LYS A 400 -8.95 -41.44 -2.23
C LYS A 400 -9.18 -42.93 -1.99
N ARG A 401 -8.22 -43.79 -2.31
CA ARG A 401 -8.30 -45.22 -2.04
C ARG A 401 -8.16 -45.49 -0.54
N ALA A 402 -7.13 -44.94 0.08
CA ALA A 402 -6.91 -45.07 1.52
C ALA A 402 -8.12 -44.57 2.34
N TYR A 403 -8.73 -43.44 1.97
CA TYR A 403 -9.91 -42.92 2.65
C TYR A 403 -11.08 -43.91 2.62
N LYS A 404 -11.31 -44.61 1.49
CA LYS A 404 -12.37 -45.61 1.37
C LYS A 404 -12.11 -46.83 2.24
N ASP A 405 -10.86 -47.27 2.31
CA ASP A 405 -10.48 -48.49 3.03
C ASP A 405 -10.54 -48.29 4.56
N PHE A 406 -10.36 -47.06 5.05
CA PHE A 406 -10.33 -46.73 6.49
C PHE A 406 -11.47 -45.81 6.96
N GLN A 407 -12.57 -45.72 6.20
CA GLN A 407 -13.67 -44.77 6.43
C GLN A 407 -14.29 -44.89 7.83
N SER A 408 -14.38 -46.09 8.40
CA SER A 408 -15.01 -46.35 9.71
C SER A 408 -14.29 -45.70 10.90
N ASN A 409 -13.02 -45.31 10.74
CA ASN A 409 -12.20 -44.79 11.83
C ASN A 409 -12.06 -43.25 11.80
N ARG A 410 -12.63 -42.56 10.81
CA ARG A 410 -12.46 -41.11 10.66
C ARG A 410 -13.69 -40.36 11.19
N LYS A 411 -13.46 -39.29 11.97
CA LYS A 411 -14.50 -38.42 12.55
C LYS A 411 -15.07 -37.39 11.57
N PHE A 412 -14.76 -37.50 10.28
CA PHE A 412 -15.15 -36.55 9.24
C PHE A 412 -15.48 -37.27 7.94
N SER A 413 -16.33 -36.63 7.12
CA SER A 413 -16.61 -37.09 5.76
C SER A 413 -15.72 -36.38 4.75
N PHE A 414 -15.32 -37.09 3.69
CA PHE A 414 -14.55 -36.55 2.58
C PHE A 414 -15.28 -36.81 1.27
N ASN A 415 -15.40 -35.78 0.44
CA ASN A 415 -16.03 -35.84 -0.88
C ASN A 415 -15.12 -35.22 -1.93
N ALA A 416 -15.15 -35.78 -3.14
CA ALA A 416 -14.46 -35.23 -4.30
C ALA A 416 -15.45 -35.06 -5.46
N ILE A 417 -15.73 -33.81 -5.85
CA ILE A 417 -16.61 -33.48 -6.97
C ILE A 417 -15.76 -33.31 -8.22
N ARG A 418 -15.90 -34.21 -9.20
CA ARG A 418 -15.13 -34.12 -10.45
C ARG A 418 -15.71 -33.05 -11.38
N HIS A 419 -14.83 -32.26 -11.98
CA HIS A 419 -15.15 -31.38 -13.09
C HIS A 419 -15.15 -32.20 -14.38
N ARG A 420 -16.12 -31.99 -15.28
CA ARG A 420 -16.10 -32.64 -16.60
C ARG A 420 -15.09 -31.94 -17.52
N LEU A 421 -14.61 -32.66 -18.54
CA LEU A 421 -13.74 -32.11 -19.58
C LEU A 421 -14.49 -31.02 -20.38
N GLN A 422 -13.73 -30.04 -20.88
CA GLN A 422 -14.18 -28.83 -21.57
C GLN A 422 -15.02 -29.07 -22.85
N GLU A 423 -15.18 -30.31 -23.30
CA GLU A 423 -15.90 -30.68 -24.53
C GLU A 423 -17.43 -30.65 -24.40
N SER A 424 -17.97 -30.68 -23.18
CA SER A 424 -19.39 -30.41 -22.93
C SER A 424 -19.58 -28.92 -22.64
N SER A 425 -20.56 -28.27 -23.28
CA SER A 425 -20.90 -26.85 -23.07
C SER A 425 -20.74 -26.43 -21.60
N SER A 426 -19.82 -25.50 -21.33
CA SER A 426 -19.33 -25.13 -19.99
C SER A 426 -20.43 -24.89 -18.95
N ALA A 427 -21.59 -24.39 -19.39
CA ALA A 427 -22.76 -24.14 -18.54
C ALA A 427 -23.35 -25.41 -17.88
N ASP A 428 -23.37 -26.56 -18.56
CA ASP A 428 -23.94 -27.82 -18.02
C ASP A 428 -23.00 -28.47 -16.99
N ALA A 429 -21.68 -28.39 -17.23
CA ALA A 429 -20.68 -28.90 -16.31
C ALA A 429 -20.70 -28.14 -14.97
N TYR A 430 -20.71 -26.81 -15.04
CA TYR A 430 -20.84 -25.95 -13.86
C TYR A 430 -22.16 -26.18 -13.12
N SER A 431 -23.30 -26.28 -13.81
CA SER A 431 -24.60 -26.52 -13.17
C SER A 431 -24.63 -27.84 -12.38
N LYS A 432 -24.02 -28.91 -12.90
CA LYS A 432 -23.91 -30.20 -12.20
C LYS A 432 -22.97 -30.14 -11.01
N TRP A 433 -21.84 -29.44 -11.15
CA TRP A 433 -20.95 -29.16 -10.04
C TRP A 433 -21.68 -28.38 -8.93
N LEU A 434 -22.40 -27.32 -9.30
CA LEU A 434 -23.17 -26.47 -8.41
C LEU A 434 -24.26 -27.25 -7.67
N ALA A 435 -24.97 -28.14 -8.36
CA ALA A 435 -25.94 -29.03 -7.73
C ALA A 435 -25.28 -29.98 -6.70
N SER A 436 -24.14 -30.57 -7.07
CA SER A 436 -23.41 -31.52 -6.22
C SER A 436 -22.84 -30.85 -4.97
N ILE A 437 -22.22 -29.68 -5.13
CA ILE A 437 -21.64 -28.96 -3.99
C ILE A 437 -22.73 -28.48 -3.03
N ASN A 438 -23.84 -27.97 -3.55
CA ASN A 438 -24.96 -27.53 -2.72
C ASN A 438 -25.68 -28.69 -2.02
N GLN A 439 -25.57 -29.91 -2.53
CA GLN A 439 -26.07 -31.09 -1.81
C GLN A 439 -25.19 -31.44 -0.61
N ILE A 440 -23.88 -31.26 -0.72
CA ILE A 440 -22.90 -31.58 0.35
C ILE A 440 -22.86 -30.48 1.41
N LEU A 441 -23.01 -29.21 1.01
CA LEU A 441 -22.94 -28.05 1.90
C LEU A 441 -24.27 -27.70 2.61
N ARG A 442 -25.30 -28.56 2.49
CA ARG A 442 -26.54 -28.47 3.27
C ARG A 442 -26.31 -28.99 4.67
#